data_AF-A0A651G325-F1
#
_entry.id   AF-A0A651G325-F1
#
_cell.length_a   1.000
_cell.length_b   1.000
_cell.length_c   1.000
_cell.angle_alpha   90.00
_cell.angle_beta   90.00
_cell.angle_gamma   90.00
#
_symmetry.space_group_name_H-M   'P 1'
#
loop_
_entity.id
_entity.type
_entity.pdbx_description
1 polymer ?
#
loop_
_entity_poly.entity_id
_entity_poly.type
_entity_poly.pdbx_seq_one_letter_code
_entity_poly.pdbx_strand_id
1 'polypeptide(L)' 'MAQTTQPNILLIIGEDTGIHLGCYGDPDARTPHLDQLAAEGLR' A
#
# COMPACT_ATOMS: atom_id res chain seq x y z
N MET A 1 24.30 13.79 18.82
CA MET A 1 23.42 14.62 17.96
C MET A 1 22.49 13.65 17.27
N ALA A 2 21.16 13.79 17.40
CA ALA A 2 20.22 12.91 16.70
C ALA A 2 20.22 13.30 15.22
N GLN A 3 20.67 12.39 14.36
CA GLN A 3 20.61 12.59 12.91
C GLN A 3 19.15 12.43 12.50
N THR A 4 18.48 13.53 12.13
CA THR A 4 17.18 13.47 11.48
C THR A 4 17.37 12.80 10.13
N THR A 5 17.12 11.49 10.07
CA THR A 5 17.08 10.75 8.82
C THR A 5 15.97 11.31 7.95
N GLN A 6 16.34 11.90 6.82
CA GLN A 6 15.37 12.31 5.81
C GLN A 6 14.77 11.05 5.19
N PRO A 7 13.45 10.82 5.30
CA PRO A 7 12.83 9.65 4.69
C PRO A 7 12.82 9.78 3.17
N ASN A 8 12.92 8.64 2.49
CA ASN A 8 12.58 8.56 1.07
C ASN A 8 11.05 8.56 0.93
N ILE A 9 10.54 9.19 -0.13
CA ILE A 9 9.11 9.21 -0.44
C ILE A 9 8.91 8.46 -1.76
N LEU A 10 8.03 7.45 -1.75
CA LEU A 10 7.58 6.72 -2.93
C LEU A 10 6.08 6.96 -3.11
N LEU A 11 5.69 7.58 -4.23
CA LEU A 11 4.30 7.74 -4.64
C LEU A 11 3.99 6.72 -5.73
N ILE A 12 3.01 5.85 -5.45
CA ILE A 12 2.51 4.85 -6.41
C ILE A 12 1.09 5.27 -6.79
N ILE A 13 0.81 5.37 -8.09
CA ILE A 13 -0.52 5.69 -8.60
C ILE A 13 -0.99 4.49 -9.41
N GLY A 14 -2.12 3.91 -9.00
CA GLY A 14 -2.85 2.93 -9.80
C GLY A 14 -3.83 3.63 -10.73
N GLU A 15 -3.90 3.18 -11.97
CA GLU A 15 -4.96 3.54 -12.91
C GLU A 15 -6.05 2.46 -12.87
N ASP A 16 -7.32 2.88 -12.96
CA ASP A 16 -8.50 2.01 -13.14
C ASP A 16 -8.62 0.83 -12.16
N THR A 17 -7.99 0.93 -10.99
CA THR A 17 -7.90 -0.19 -10.04
C THR A 17 -9.14 -0.31 -9.16
N GLY A 18 -9.90 0.79 -9.02
CA GLY A 18 -11.12 0.83 -8.21
C GLY A 18 -10.89 0.31 -6.78
N ILE A 19 -11.85 -0.49 -6.29
CA ILE A 19 -11.75 -1.19 -4.99
C ILE A 19 -11.35 -2.66 -5.15
N HIS A 20 -10.82 -3.05 -6.31
CA HIS A 20 -10.51 -4.44 -6.67
C HIS A 20 -9.17 -4.91 -6.09
N LEU A 21 -9.01 -4.79 -4.77
CA LEU A 21 -7.82 -5.20 -4.03
C LEU A 21 -8.21 -6.10 -2.85
N GLY A 22 -7.34 -7.05 -2.52
CA GLY A 22 -7.54 -7.95 -1.38
C GLY A 22 -7.70 -7.19 -0.05
N CYS A 23 -6.91 -6.14 0.17
CA CYS A 23 -7.03 -5.27 1.36
C CYS A 23 -8.34 -4.47 1.44
N TYR A 24 -9.12 -4.40 0.37
CA TYR A 24 -10.49 -3.86 0.40
C TYR A 24 -11.57 -4.93 0.55
N GLY A 25 -11.20 -6.21 0.60
CA GLY A 25 -12.12 -7.33 0.81
C GLY A 25 -12.64 -7.98 -0.48
N ASP A 26 -12.02 -7.70 -1.63
CA ASP A 26 -12.32 -8.40 -2.87
C ASP A 26 -11.87 -9.88 -2.74
N PRO A 27 -12.79 -10.86 -2.84
CA PRO A 27 -12.47 -12.28 -2.60
C PRO A 27 -11.67 -12.92 -3.74
N ASP A 28 -11.67 -12.33 -4.93
CA ASP A 28 -11.00 -12.86 -6.13
C ASP A 28 -9.67 -12.14 -6.41
N ALA A 29 -9.47 -10.94 -5.85
CA ALA A 29 -8.24 -10.18 -5.99
C ALA A 29 -7.05 -10.87 -5.31
N ARG A 30 -5.98 -11.11 -6.08
CA ARG A 30 -4.70 -11.64 -5.58
C ARG A 30 -3.64 -10.55 -5.58
N THR A 31 -3.61 -9.74 -4.53
CA THR A 31 -2.74 -8.56 -4.42
C THR A 31 -1.81 -8.57 -3.20
N PRO A 32 -1.06 -9.67 -2.96
CA PRO A 32 -0.40 -9.92 -1.67
C PRO A 32 0.57 -8.81 -1.22
N HIS A 33 1.25 -8.14 -2.15
CA HIS A 33 2.16 -7.04 -1.81
C HIS A 33 1.43 -5.75 -1.41
N LEU A 34 0.29 -5.45 -2.06
CA LEU A 34 -0.54 -4.30 -1.68
C LEU A 34 -1.31 -4.59 -0.39
N ASP A 35 -1.69 -5.85 -0.18
CA ASP A 35 -2.34 -6.29 1.04
C ASP A 35 -1.40 -6.18 2.24
N GLN A 36 -0.15 -6.62 2.07
CA GLN A 36 0.89 -6.44 3.07
C GLN A 36 1.18 -4.95 3.33
N LEU A 37 1.33 -4.14 2.28
CA LEU A 37 1.57 -2.70 2.42
C LEU A 37 0.45 -2.01 3.21
N ALA A 38 -0.81 -2.38 2.98
CA ALA A 38 -1.95 -1.85 3.72
C ALA A 38 -1.98 -2.33 5.19
N ALA A 39 -1.55 -3.56 5.47
CA ALA A 39 -1.50 -4.12 6.83
C ALA A 39 -0.38 -3.52 7.69
N GLU A 40 0.74 -3.12 7.08
CA GLU A 40 1.88 -2.49 7.75
C GLU A 40 1.70 -0.97 7.93
N GLY A 41 0.74 -0.38 7.23
CA GLY A 41 0.49 1.05 7.19
C GLY A 41 -0.85 1.47 7.79
N LEU A 42 -1.36 2.59 7.27
CA LEU A 42 -2.72 3.05 7.52
C LEU A 42 -3.55 2.76 6.27
N ARG A 43 -4.79 2.27 6.46
CA ARG A 43 -5.75 1.98 5.39
C ARG A 43 -6.99 2.86 5.53
#